data_AF-A0A3D0NS35-F1
#
_entry.id   AF-A0A3D0NS35-F1
#
_cell.length_a   1.000
_cell.length_b   1.000
_cell.length_c   1.000
_cell.angle_alpha   90.00
_cell.angle_beta   90.00
_cell.angle_gamma   90.00
#
_symmetry.space_group_name_H-M   'P 1'
#
loop_
_entity.id
_entity.type
_entity.pdbx_description
1 polymer ?
#
loop_
_entity_poly.entity_id
_entity_poly.type
_entity_poly.pdbx_seq_one_letter_code
_entity_poly.pdbx_strand_id
1 'polypeptide(L)'
;DFIPNYDDSRKEPSVLPSRFPNLLVNGSTGIAVGMATNIPPHNLGEVVDAVNYVIDHPDASLDEIMQFIKGPDFPTAGIIMGQSGIKAAYGTGRGKITVRAKAEIVEDKNNR
;
A
#
# COMPACT_ATOMS: atom_id res chain seq x y z
N ASP A 1 13.82 4.06 20.18
CA ASP A 1 14.45 3.55 21.42
C ASP A 1 15.00 2.15 21.23
N PHE A 2 15.90 1.72 22.12
CA PHE A 2 16.45 0.37 22.13
C PHE A 2 15.96 -0.37 23.37
N ILE A 3 15.58 -1.63 23.20
CA ILE A 3 15.14 -2.55 24.27
C ILE A 3 16.12 -3.72 24.40
N PRO A 4 16.20 -4.39 25.56
CA PRO A 4 16.89 -5.67 25.66
C PRO A 4 16.31 -6.70 24.69
N ASN A 5 17.15 -7.58 24.16
CA ASN A 5 16.70 -8.74 23.39
C ASN A 5 16.15 -9.83 24.33
N TYR A 6 15.67 -10.94 23.77
CA TYR A 6 14.95 -12.00 24.52
C TYR A 6 15.69 -12.62 25.73
N ASP A 7 17.02 -12.54 25.78
CA ASP A 7 17.86 -13.09 26.86
C ASP A 7 18.69 -12.02 27.60
N ASP A 8 18.35 -10.74 27.42
CA ASP A 8 19.02 -9.57 28.01
C ASP A 8 20.53 -9.42 27.68
N SER A 9 21.09 -10.22 26.76
CA SER A 9 22.52 -10.16 26.40
C SER A 9 22.89 -9.02 25.46
N ARG A 10 21.92 -8.51 24.69
CA ARG A 10 22.08 -7.45 23.70
C ARG A 10 20.91 -6.47 23.74
N LYS A 11 21.05 -5.36 23.02
CA LYS A 11 19.95 -4.42 22.78
C LYS A 11 19.57 -4.43 21.31
N GLU A 12 18.28 -4.33 21.03
CA GLU A 12 17.70 -4.22 19.70
C GLU A 12 16.79 -2.99 19.60
N PRO A 13 16.69 -2.36 18.41
CA PRO A 13 15.78 -1.23 18.23
C PRO A 13 14.32 -1.70 18.27
N SER A 14 13.47 -1.03 19.04
CA SER A 14 12.03 -1.35 19.06
C SER A 14 11.34 -0.97 17.74
N VAL A 15 11.88 0.04 17.05
CA VAL A 15 11.49 0.48 15.71
C VAL A 15 12.73 0.99 14.96
N LEU A 16 12.76 0.84 13.64
CA LEU A 16 13.82 1.40 12.81
C LEU A 16 13.49 2.85 12.41
N PRO A 17 14.52 3.70 12.16
CA PRO A 17 14.32 5.00 11.53
C PRO A 17 13.76 4.82 10.10
N SER A 18 12.42 4.86 9.96
CA SER A 18 11.72 4.69 8.69
C SER A 18 11.81 5.96 7.84
N ARG A 19 12.94 6.16 7.16
CA ARG A 19 13.22 7.36 6.34
C ARG A 19 12.30 7.54 5.14
N PHE A 20 11.53 6.51 4.80
CA PHE A 20 10.44 6.57 3.84
C PHE A 20 9.21 5.84 4.42
N PRO A 21 7.99 6.09 3.92
CA PRO A 21 6.75 5.54 4.46
C PRO A 21 6.56 4.05 4.10
N ASN A 22 7.41 3.18 4.67
CA ASN A 22 7.54 1.77 4.30
C ASN A 22 6.25 0.96 4.40
N LEU A 23 5.40 1.24 5.40
CA LEU A 23 4.16 0.50 5.63
C LEU A 23 3.23 0.52 4.41
N LEU A 24 3.05 1.67 3.78
CA LEU A 24 2.20 1.79 2.58
C LEU A 24 2.95 1.37 1.32
N VAL A 25 4.23 1.70 1.21
CA VAL A 25 5.05 1.41 0.03
C VAL A 25 5.17 -0.09 -0.20
N ASN A 26 5.55 -0.85 0.81
CA ASN A 26 5.72 -2.30 0.70
C ASN A 26 4.47 -3.09 1.09
N GLY A 27 3.52 -2.46 1.78
CA GLY A 27 2.35 -3.15 2.32
C GLY A 27 2.69 -4.06 3.50
N SER A 28 1.70 -4.82 3.95
CA SER A 28 1.85 -5.81 5.01
C SER A 28 0.70 -6.80 5.01
N THR A 29 1.00 -8.09 5.15
CA THR A 29 0.00 -9.14 5.29
C THR A 29 0.32 -9.96 6.53
N GLY A 30 -0.69 -10.25 7.34
CA GLY A 30 -0.51 -11.02 8.57
C GLY A 30 -1.81 -11.54 9.14
N ILE A 31 -1.75 -12.73 9.74
CA ILE A 31 -2.86 -13.36 10.44
C ILE A 31 -2.43 -13.53 11.90
N ALA A 32 -3.21 -12.97 12.81
CA ALA A 32 -3.02 -13.09 14.25
C ALA A 32 -4.23 -13.81 14.87
N VAL A 33 -4.31 -13.81 16.20
CA VAL A 33 -5.44 -14.42 16.91
C VAL A 33 -6.60 -13.42 16.98
N GLY A 34 -7.70 -13.72 16.30
CA GLY A 34 -8.91 -12.88 16.27
C GLY A 34 -8.84 -11.67 15.33
N MET A 35 -7.73 -11.50 14.58
CA MET A 35 -7.56 -10.40 13.63
C MET A 35 -6.63 -10.76 12.48
N ALA A 36 -6.73 -10.02 11.39
CA ALA A 36 -5.84 -10.12 10.24
C ALA A 36 -5.60 -8.73 9.63
N THR A 37 -4.48 -8.58 8.94
CA THR A 37 -4.11 -7.39 8.18
C THR A 37 -3.75 -7.76 6.75
N ASN A 38 -4.12 -6.90 5.81
CA ASN A 38 -3.73 -7.00 4.41
C ASN A 38 -3.73 -5.59 3.81
N ILE A 39 -2.54 -4.99 3.75
CA ILE A 39 -2.27 -3.66 3.22
C ILE A 39 -1.51 -3.86 1.91
N PRO A 40 -2.06 -3.44 0.76
CA PRO A 40 -1.37 -3.59 -0.51
C PRO A 40 -0.24 -2.55 -0.65
N PRO A 41 0.78 -2.83 -1.50
CA PRO A 41 1.87 -1.89 -1.78
C PRO A 41 1.39 -0.68 -2.58
N HIS A 42 2.15 0.41 -2.50
CA HIS A 42 1.87 1.70 -3.15
C HIS A 42 3.14 2.28 -3.76
N ASN A 43 2.95 3.17 -4.74
CA ASN A 43 4.05 3.84 -5.38
C ASN A 43 4.78 4.77 -4.40
N LEU A 44 6.10 4.67 -4.32
CA LEU A 44 6.91 5.47 -3.39
C LEU A 44 6.73 6.98 -3.60
N GLY A 45 6.74 7.44 -4.87
CA GLY A 45 6.60 8.86 -5.19
C GLY A 45 5.23 9.39 -4.75
N GLU A 46 4.16 8.67 -5.10
CA GLU A 46 2.79 9.07 -4.73
C GLU A 46 2.60 9.17 -3.21
N VAL A 47 3.16 8.22 -2.44
CA VAL A 47 3.04 8.25 -0.98
C VAL A 47 3.88 9.40 -0.39
N VAL A 48 5.09 9.66 -0.92
CA VAL A 48 5.92 10.78 -0.45
C VAL A 48 5.25 12.12 -0.74
N ASP A 49 4.67 12.30 -1.93
CA ASP A 49 3.96 13.53 -2.30
C ASP A 49 2.74 13.77 -1.40
N ALA A 50 1.98 12.71 -1.10
CA ALA A 50 0.86 12.78 -0.18
C ALA A 50 1.29 13.11 1.26
N VAL A 51 2.41 12.53 1.73
CA VAL A 51 2.97 12.84 3.06
C VAL A 51 3.38 14.31 3.13
N ASN A 52 4.08 14.83 2.11
CA ASN A 52 4.44 16.25 2.05
C ASN A 52 3.20 17.14 2.06
N TYR A 53 2.17 16.79 1.30
CA TYR A 53 0.92 17.54 1.28
C TYR A 53 0.24 17.59 2.66
N VAL A 54 0.15 16.46 3.36
CA VAL A 54 -0.44 16.37 4.70
C VAL A 54 0.40 17.10 5.75
N ILE A 55 1.73 17.17 5.60
CA ILE A 55 2.59 17.97 6.48
C ILE A 55 2.22 19.46 6.37
N ASP A 56 2.01 19.95 5.15
CA ASP A 56 1.63 21.36 4.91
C ASP A 56 0.14 21.63 5.19
N HIS A 57 -0.72 20.61 5.07
CA HIS A 57 -2.17 20.67 5.21
C HIS A 57 -2.66 19.57 6.18
N PRO A 58 -2.51 19.76 7.50
CA PRO A 58 -2.81 18.72 8.49
C PRO A 58 -4.29 18.31 8.53
N ASP A 59 -5.19 19.19 8.06
CA ASP A 59 -6.64 18.94 7.99
C ASP A 59 -7.09 18.45 6.60
N ALA A 60 -6.14 18.03 5.74
CA ALA A 60 -6.44 17.52 4.41
C ALA A 60 -7.47 16.39 4.45
N SER A 61 -8.51 16.54 3.63
CA SER A 61 -9.52 15.53 3.45
C SER A 61 -8.98 14.33 2.69
N LEU A 62 -9.67 13.18 2.83
CA LEU A 62 -9.33 11.98 2.08
C LEU A 62 -9.33 12.24 0.56
N ASP A 63 -10.28 13.02 0.06
CA ASP A 63 -10.39 13.31 -1.37
C ASP A 63 -9.22 14.15 -1.89
N GLU A 64 -8.63 15.02 -1.06
CA GLU A 64 -7.41 15.76 -1.37
C GLU A 64 -6.18 14.84 -1.38
N ILE A 65 -6.05 13.96 -0.38
CA ILE A 65 -4.93 13.00 -0.31
C ILE A 65 -4.95 12.02 -1.49
N MET A 66 -6.15 11.59 -1.92
CA MET A 66 -6.33 10.68 -3.05
C MET A 66 -5.98 11.30 -4.42
N GLN A 67 -5.78 12.62 -4.50
CA GLN A 67 -5.22 13.25 -5.70
C GLN A 67 -3.76 12.85 -5.93
N PHE A 68 -3.03 12.54 -4.84
CA PHE A 68 -1.64 12.12 -4.86
C PHE A 68 -1.53 10.59 -4.92
N ILE A 69 -2.24 9.87 -4.04
CA ILE A 69 -2.25 8.40 -4.00
C ILE A 69 -3.45 7.89 -4.80
N LYS A 70 -3.20 7.48 -6.04
CA LYS A 70 -4.28 7.05 -6.96
C LYS A 70 -4.85 5.68 -6.61
N GLY A 71 -4.05 4.87 -5.94
CA GLY A 71 -4.39 3.51 -5.57
C GLY A 71 -3.15 2.67 -5.26
N PRO A 72 -3.34 1.37 -4.99
CA PRO A 72 -2.23 0.44 -4.87
C PRO A 72 -1.41 0.31 -6.15
N ASP A 73 -0.11 0.10 -5.98
CA ASP A 73 0.86 -0.14 -7.06
C ASP A 73 1.54 -1.50 -6.81
N PHE A 74 1.00 -2.54 -7.46
CA PHE A 74 1.49 -3.89 -7.26
C PHE A 74 2.80 -4.11 -8.02
N PRO A 75 3.83 -4.73 -7.41
CA PRO A 75 5.09 -5.03 -8.11
C PRO A 75 4.91 -6.00 -9.30
N THR A 76 3.80 -6.75 -9.31
CA THR A 76 3.39 -7.64 -10.41
C THR A 76 2.65 -6.92 -11.53
N ALA A 77 2.47 -5.60 -11.42
CA ALA A 77 1.54 -4.83 -12.22
C ALA A 77 0.12 -5.44 -12.18
N GLY A 78 -0.63 -5.28 -13.26
CA GLY A 78 -2.03 -5.68 -13.36
C GLY A 78 -2.93 -4.47 -13.62
N ILE A 79 -4.22 -4.73 -13.73
CA ILE A 79 -5.24 -3.70 -13.97
C ILE A 79 -6.19 -3.71 -12.78
N ILE A 80 -6.21 -2.62 -12.02
CA ILE A 80 -7.19 -2.43 -10.97
C ILE A 80 -8.53 -2.03 -11.59
N MET A 81 -9.58 -2.77 -11.27
CA MET A 81 -10.90 -2.59 -11.84
C MET A 81 -11.75 -1.70 -10.93
N GLY A 82 -11.81 -0.41 -11.28
CA GLY A 82 -12.63 0.59 -10.59
C GLY A 82 -11.95 1.19 -9.34
N GLN A 83 -12.51 2.30 -8.87
CA GLN A 83 -11.94 3.10 -7.77
C GLN A 83 -12.77 3.08 -6.48
N SER A 84 -14.02 2.59 -6.53
CA SER A 84 -14.91 2.56 -5.36
C SER A 84 -14.33 1.74 -4.21
N GLY A 85 -13.72 0.59 -4.52
CA GLY A 85 -13.03 -0.27 -3.55
C GLY A 85 -11.83 0.40 -2.89
N ILE A 86 -11.10 1.23 -3.64
CA ILE A 86 -9.95 2.00 -3.14
C ILE A 86 -10.44 3.09 -2.17
N LYS A 87 -11.42 3.89 -2.58
CA LYS A 87 -11.97 4.96 -1.72
C LYS A 87 -12.56 4.40 -0.42
N ALA A 88 -13.27 3.27 -0.48
CA ALA A 88 -13.77 2.59 0.70
C ALA A 88 -12.63 2.08 1.60
N ALA A 89 -11.58 1.49 1.02
CA ALA A 89 -10.42 1.01 1.76
C ALA A 89 -9.69 2.15 2.48
N TYR A 90 -9.46 3.28 1.84
CA TYR A 90 -8.79 4.41 2.46
C TYR A 90 -9.66 5.12 3.51
N GLY A 91 -10.97 5.23 3.28
CA GLY A 91 -11.87 5.88 4.23
C GLY A 91 -12.20 5.06 5.48
N THR A 92 -12.16 3.72 5.38
CA THR A 92 -12.62 2.83 6.47
C THR A 92 -11.57 1.83 6.96
N GLY A 93 -10.41 1.76 6.29
CA GLY A 93 -9.43 0.70 6.47
C GLY A 93 -9.85 -0.66 5.87
N ARG A 94 -11.02 -0.75 5.23
CA ARG A 94 -11.54 -1.99 4.64
C ARG A 94 -12.15 -1.74 3.26
N GLY A 95 -11.78 -2.55 2.29
CA GLY A 95 -12.35 -2.47 0.94
C GLY A 95 -11.97 -3.68 0.11
N LYS A 96 -12.69 -3.87 -0.99
CA LYS A 96 -12.43 -4.94 -1.95
C LYS A 96 -11.92 -4.33 -3.24
N ILE A 97 -10.72 -4.72 -3.66
CA ILE A 97 -10.09 -4.27 -4.88
C ILE A 97 -9.99 -5.47 -5.82
N THR A 98 -10.51 -5.33 -7.04
CA THR A 98 -10.41 -6.38 -8.07
C THR A 98 -9.23 -6.09 -8.98
N VAL A 99 -8.28 -7.02 -9.04
CA VAL A 99 -7.11 -6.94 -9.92
C VAL A 99 -7.28 -7.94 -11.07
N ARG A 100 -7.12 -7.48 -12.31
CA ARG A 100 -7.18 -8.29 -13.52
C ARG A 100 -5.80 -8.37 -14.17
N ALA A 101 -5.45 -9.53 -14.70
CA ALA A 101 -4.25 -9.69 -15.51
C ALA A 101 -4.31 -8.83 -16.77
N LYS A 102 -3.17 -8.25 -17.17
CA LYS A 102 -3.02 -7.66 -18.51
C LYS A 102 -2.87 -8.81 -19.50
N ALA A 103 -3.80 -8.92 -20.45
CA ALA A 103 -3.81 -9.95 -21.47
C ALA A 103 -3.93 -9.30 -22.85
N GLU A 104 -3.35 -9.95 -23.86
CA GLU A 104 -3.39 -9.55 -25.26
C GLU A 104 -3.89 -10.75 -26.07
N ILE A 105 -4.80 -10.51 -27.03
CA ILE A 105 -5.25 -11.53 -27.97
C ILE A 105 -4.34 -11.43 -29.19
N VAL A 106 -3.57 -12.48 -29.44
CA VAL A 106 -2.68 -12.57 -30.61
C VAL A 106 -3.32 -13.52 -31.61
N GLU A 107 -3.75 -12.99 -32.74
CA GLU A 107 -4.29 -13.78 -33.85
C GLU A 107 -3.12 -14.30 -34.71
N ASP A 108 -3.10 -15.60 -34.97
CA ASP A 108 -2.09 -16.20 -35.85
C ASP A 108 -2.46 -15.97 -37.33
N LYS A 109 -1.47 -15.68 -38.17
CA LYS A 109 -1.69 -15.40 -39.61
C LYS A 109 -2.06 -16.66 -40.41
N ASN A 110 -1.88 -17.84 -39.82
CA ASN A 110 -2.28 -19.10 -40.42
C ASN A 110 -3.76 -19.39 -40.14
N ASN A 111 -4.59 -18.80 -40.99
CA ASN A 111 -6.02 -19.07 -41.10
C ASN A 111 -6.24 -20.47 -41.73
N ARG A 112 -5.90 -21.53 -40.98
CA ARG A 112 -6.26 -22.91 -41.30
C ARG A 112 -7.23 -23.46 -40.26
#